data_AF-W7W3J3-F1
#
_entry.id   AF-W7W3J3-F1
#
_cell.length_a   1.000
_cell.length_b   1.000
_cell.length_c   1.000
_cell.angle_alpha   90.00
_cell.angle_beta   90.00
_cell.angle_gamma   90.00
#
_symmetry.space_group_name_H-M   'P 1'
#
loop_
_entity.id
_entity.type
_entity.pdbx_description
1 polymer ?
#
loop_
_entity_poly.entity_id
_entity_poly.type
_entity_poly.pdbx_seq_one_letter_code
_entity_poly.pdbx_strand_id
1 'polypeptide(L)'
;MTVTSMREPRSNAKCPCDSGLRYGSCCKGKAFKWVVDKDGDCHKRVPLVPEAVEILERAEEDFWRIFNRAPSKGSDPVFLWKYLVSEEELERQAVDAMQRAEVRPHIIHAYRKTGGLLISRENEKLATTKDLADWNAAIDQYFELERNPPPEHPIDALLRSFEMELDHCIICFGYVLEHGLKRNAKRIRSSSAHFSWTTTR
;
A
#
# COMPACT_ATOMS: atom_id res chain seq x y z
N MET A 1 -27.87 0.27 27.79
CA MET A 1 -26.52 0.33 27.18
C MET A 1 -25.84 1.59 27.67
N THR A 2 -24.82 1.48 28.51
CA THR A 2 -24.06 2.62 29.03
C THR A 2 -23.29 3.27 27.90
N VAL A 3 -23.71 4.48 27.51
CA VAL A 3 -22.90 5.35 26.66
C VAL A 3 -21.61 5.61 27.43
N THR A 4 -20.52 4.95 27.05
CA THR A 4 -19.18 5.28 27.55
C THR A 4 -18.97 6.74 27.16
N SER A 5 -18.92 7.64 28.15
CA SER A 5 -18.84 9.08 27.88
C SER A 5 -17.55 9.36 27.12
N MET A 6 -17.68 9.58 25.82
CA MET A 6 -16.59 10.00 24.95
C MET A 6 -16.52 11.52 25.00
N ARG A 7 -15.34 12.06 25.30
CA ARG A 7 -15.13 13.52 25.39
C ARG A 7 -14.17 13.99 24.31
N GLU A 8 -14.39 15.18 23.79
CA GLU A 8 -13.44 15.79 22.86
C GLU A 8 -12.16 16.23 23.59
N PRO A 9 -10.95 16.09 23.00
CA PRO A 9 -9.72 16.61 23.57
C PRO A 9 -9.78 18.13 23.81
N ARG A 10 -9.06 18.62 24.82
CA ARG A 10 -8.92 20.06 25.07
C ARG A 10 -8.16 20.73 23.92
N SER A 11 -8.55 21.94 23.54
CA SER A 11 -7.93 22.69 22.44
C SER A 11 -6.41 22.87 22.58
N ASN A 12 -5.92 22.98 23.82
CA ASN A 12 -4.50 23.19 24.11
C ASN A 12 -3.69 21.89 24.25
N ALA A 13 -4.34 20.72 24.26
CA ALA A 13 -3.67 19.44 24.28
C ALA A 13 -2.96 19.18 22.94
N LYS A 14 -1.98 18.27 22.93
CA LYS A 14 -1.39 17.78 21.68
C LYS A 14 -2.47 17.12 20.82
N CYS A 15 -2.41 17.34 19.52
CA CYS A 15 -3.35 16.75 18.58
C CYS A 15 -3.13 15.22 18.52
N PRO A 16 -4.20 14.40 18.60
CA PRO A 16 -4.07 12.94 18.50
C PRO A 16 -3.61 12.40 17.14
N CYS A 17 -3.48 13.26 16.12
CA CYS A 17 -2.98 12.83 14.81
C CYS A 17 -1.44 12.86 14.70
N ASP A 18 -0.71 13.01 15.81
CA ASP A 18 0.76 13.04 15.85
C ASP A 18 1.45 14.09 14.96
N SER A 19 0.74 15.15 14.58
CA SER A 19 1.33 16.25 13.81
C SER A 19 2.25 17.15 14.64
N GLY A 20 2.40 16.89 15.94
CA GLY A 20 3.12 17.76 16.90
C GLY A 20 2.39 19.06 17.28
N LEU A 21 1.29 19.41 16.61
CA LEU A 21 0.53 20.64 16.84
C LEU A 21 -0.47 20.48 17.99
N ARG A 22 -1.00 21.61 18.48
CA ARG A 22 -2.13 21.62 19.43
C ARG A 22 -3.42 21.23 18.71
N TYR A 23 -4.31 20.50 19.38
CA TYR A 23 -5.56 20.01 18.79
C TYR A 23 -6.42 21.15 18.22
N GLY A 24 -6.55 22.25 18.97
CA GLY A 24 -7.34 23.42 18.59
C GLY A 24 -6.88 24.10 17.30
N SER A 25 -5.59 24.06 17.00
CA SER A 25 -4.99 24.64 15.79
C SER A 25 -4.72 23.61 14.69
N CYS A 26 -5.08 22.34 14.90
CA CYS A 26 -4.78 21.25 13.98
C CYS A 26 -6.06 20.61 13.44
N CYS A 27 -6.58 19.57 14.10
CA CYS A 27 -7.72 18.80 13.60
C CYS A 27 -9.08 19.27 14.14
N LYS A 28 -9.14 20.19 15.11
CA LYS A 28 -10.41 20.57 15.76
C LYS A 28 -11.45 21.14 14.78
N GLY A 29 -11.00 21.89 13.78
CA GLY A 29 -11.84 22.52 12.75
C GLY A 29 -12.18 21.60 11.56
N LYS A 30 -11.71 20.35 11.54
CA LYS A 30 -11.95 19.42 10.43
C LYS A 30 -13.38 18.84 10.50
N ALA A 31 -13.79 18.18 9.42
CA ALA A 31 -15.14 17.60 9.29
C ALA A 31 -15.33 16.30 10.11
N PHE A 32 -14.30 15.84 10.82
CA PHE A 32 -14.35 14.75 11.78
C PHE A 32 -14.07 15.26 13.20
N LYS A 33 -14.30 14.43 14.21
CA LYS A 33 -13.98 14.76 15.61
C LYS A 33 -13.09 13.72 16.25
N TRP A 34 -12.07 14.18 16.96
CA TRP A 34 -11.35 13.31 17.89
C TRP A 34 -12.18 13.17 19.17
N VAL A 35 -12.28 11.95 19.68
CA VAL A 35 -12.90 11.67 20.95
C VAL A 35 -12.02 10.76 21.78
N VAL A 36 -12.00 10.99 23.09
CA VAL A 36 -11.24 10.21 24.06
C VAL A 36 -12.25 9.46 24.92
N ASP A 37 -12.04 8.16 25.07
CA ASP A 37 -12.85 7.34 25.98
C ASP A 37 -12.39 7.48 27.44
N LYS A 38 -12.88 6.58 28.30
CA LYS A 38 -12.56 6.60 29.73
C LYS A 38 -11.17 6.07 30.04
N ASP A 39 -10.66 5.19 29.18
CA ASP A 39 -9.35 4.54 29.32
C ASP A 39 -8.23 5.45 28.80
N GLY A 40 -8.59 6.49 28.04
CA GLY A 40 -7.69 7.50 27.52
C GLY A 40 -7.35 7.31 26.04
N ASP A 41 -7.96 6.29 25.41
CA ASP A 41 -7.72 5.98 24.01
C ASP A 41 -8.42 7.01 23.11
N CYS A 42 -7.69 7.44 22.08
CA CYS A 42 -8.14 8.45 21.13
C CYS A 42 -8.76 7.76 19.91
N HIS A 43 -10.02 8.09 19.62
CA HIS A 43 -10.78 7.57 18.50
C HIS A 43 -11.17 8.68 17.54
N LYS A 44 -11.08 8.40 16.24
CA LYS A 44 -11.51 9.31 15.19
C LYS A 44 -12.98 9.05 14.84
N ARG A 45 -13.87 9.99 15.14
CA ARG A 45 -15.28 9.92 14.77
C ARG A 45 -15.51 10.60 13.43
N VAL A 46 -15.93 9.84 12.44
CA VAL A 46 -16.14 10.27 11.05
C VAL A 46 -17.62 10.14 10.70
N PRO A 47 -18.26 11.13 10.07
CA PRO A 47 -19.61 10.98 9.54
C PRO A 47 -19.60 10.00 8.37
N LEU A 48 -20.52 9.04 8.38
CA LEU A 48 -20.70 8.11 7.27
C LEU A 48 -21.66 8.69 6.24
N VAL A 49 -21.37 8.44 4.96
CA VAL A 49 -22.31 8.69 3.86
C VAL A 49 -23.35 7.57 3.79
N PRO A 50 -24.56 7.81 3.26
CA PRO A 50 -25.62 6.78 3.20
C PRO A 50 -25.18 5.47 2.56
N GLU A 51 -24.43 5.54 1.45
CA GLU A 51 -23.88 4.36 0.78
C GLU A 51 -22.99 3.50 1.69
N ALA A 52 -22.14 4.14 2.52
CA ALA A 52 -21.29 3.43 3.45
C ALA A 52 -22.10 2.78 4.59
N VAL A 53 -23.22 3.39 4.99
CA VAL A 53 -24.15 2.81 5.98
C VAL A 53 -24.78 1.54 5.40
N GLU A 54 -25.30 1.60 4.17
CA GLU A 54 -25.90 0.43 3.51
C GLU A 54 -24.91 -0.74 3.37
N ILE A 55 -23.64 -0.44 3.05
CA ILE A 55 -22.59 -1.47 2.94
C ILE A 55 -22.32 -2.13 4.31
N LEU A 56 -22.28 -1.33 5.38
CA LEU A 56 -22.06 -1.85 6.74
C LEU A 56 -23.25 -2.70 7.22
N GLU A 57 -24.48 -2.24 6.97
CA GLU A 57 -25.69 -2.99 7.32
C GLU A 57 -25.72 -4.36 6.63
N ARG A 58 -25.41 -4.42 5.32
CA ARG A 58 -25.30 -5.69 4.59
C ARG A 58 -24.20 -6.59 5.16
N ALA A 59 -23.06 -6.02 5.53
CA ALA A 59 -21.97 -6.79 6.13
C ALA A 59 -22.36 -7.37 7.50
N GLU A 60 -23.13 -6.62 8.30
CA GLU A 60 -23.70 -7.11 9.57
C GLU A 60 -24.73 -8.22 9.36
N GLU A 61 -25.60 -8.12 8.34
CA GLU A 61 -26.53 -9.19 7.95
C GLU A 61 -25.79 -10.46 7.53
N ASP A 62 -24.74 -10.33 6.72
CA ASP A 62 -23.88 -11.45 6.33
C ASP A 62 -23.22 -12.11 7.53
N PHE A 63 -22.70 -11.30 8.47
CA PHE A 63 -22.13 -11.79 9.71
C PHE A 63 -23.17 -12.56 10.53
N TRP A 64 -24.37 -12.01 10.70
CA TRP A 64 -25.45 -12.65 11.43
C TRP A 64 -25.86 -13.97 10.78
N ARG A 65 -25.95 -14.04 9.45
CA ARG A 65 -26.29 -15.25 8.72
C ARG A 65 -25.32 -16.41 8.98
N ILE A 66 -24.02 -16.13 9.14
CA ILE A 66 -22.99 -17.16 9.37
C ILE A 66 -22.88 -17.52 10.85
N PHE A 67 -22.84 -16.52 11.74
CA PHE A 67 -22.53 -16.73 13.16
C PHE A 67 -23.77 -16.74 14.07
N ASN A 68 -24.95 -16.44 13.53
CA ASN A 68 -26.24 -16.37 14.24
C ASN A 68 -26.22 -15.43 15.46
N ARG A 69 -25.43 -14.35 15.40
CA ARG A 69 -25.30 -13.31 16.41
C ARG A 69 -24.78 -12.01 15.78
N ALA A 70 -24.95 -10.89 16.49
CA ALA A 70 -24.32 -9.63 16.11
C ALA A 70 -22.79 -9.66 16.39
N PRO A 71 -21.98 -8.89 15.64
CA PRO A 71 -20.56 -8.73 15.90
C PRO A 71 -20.32 -8.02 17.24
N SER A 72 -19.36 -8.53 18.01
CA SER A 72 -18.93 -7.94 19.29
C SER A 72 -18.05 -6.74 19.03
N LYS A 73 -18.27 -5.67 19.78
CA LYS A 73 -17.49 -4.43 19.66
C LYS A 73 -16.02 -4.70 19.96
N GLY A 74 -15.16 -4.50 18.96
CA GLY A 74 -13.70 -4.51 19.11
C GLY A 74 -13.00 -5.85 18.87
N SER A 75 -13.71 -6.98 18.89
CA SER A 75 -13.11 -8.29 18.63
C SER A 75 -13.50 -8.90 17.29
N ASP A 76 -14.75 -8.72 16.85
CA ASP A 76 -15.23 -9.30 15.62
C ASP A 76 -15.06 -8.33 14.44
N PRO A 77 -14.39 -8.72 13.35
CA PRO A 77 -14.47 -7.97 12.11
C PRO A 77 -15.88 -8.04 11.52
N VAL A 78 -16.45 -6.88 11.22
CA VAL A 78 -17.76 -6.77 10.55
C VAL A 78 -17.69 -7.34 9.14
N PHE A 79 -16.58 -7.09 8.43
CA PHE A 79 -16.35 -7.65 7.11
C PHE A 79 -15.71 -9.03 7.18
N LEU A 80 -16.46 -10.06 6.78
CA LEU A 80 -16.06 -11.46 6.88
C LEU A 80 -14.80 -11.82 6.09
N TRP A 81 -14.52 -11.14 4.99
CA TRP A 81 -13.31 -11.38 4.19
C TRP A 81 -12.02 -11.15 4.99
N LYS A 82 -12.07 -10.38 6.09
CA LYS A 82 -10.93 -10.17 6.98
C LYS A 82 -10.47 -11.45 7.69
N TYR A 83 -11.30 -12.49 7.74
CA TYR A 83 -10.88 -13.83 8.20
C TYR A 83 -10.16 -14.66 7.13
N LEU A 84 -10.30 -14.29 5.84
CA LEU A 84 -9.86 -15.10 4.71
C LEU A 84 -8.65 -14.52 3.98
N VAL A 85 -8.47 -13.21 4.06
CA VAL A 85 -7.47 -12.47 3.28
C VAL A 85 -6.52 -11.75 4.24
N SER A 86 -5.21 -11.90 4.01
CA SER A 86 -4.19 -11.16 4.75
C SER A 86 -4.18 -9.68 4.32
N GLU A 87 -3.63 -8.80 5.16
CA GLU A 87 -3.51 -7.38 4.83
C GLU A 87 -2.66 -7.15 3.57
N GLU A 88 -1.59 -7.93 3.40
CA GLU A 88 -0.72 -7.88 2.22
C GLU A 88 -1.44 -8.29 0.92
N GLU A 89 -2.29 -9.32 0.99
CA GLU A 89 -3.08 -9.75 -0.18
C GLU A 89 -4.16 -8.71 -0.51
N LEU A 90 -4.79 -8.12 0.50
CA LEU A 90 -5.74 -7.03 0.31
C LEU A 90 -5.08 -5.81 -0.35
N GLU A 91 -3.89 -5.41 0.12
CA GLU A 91 -3.12 -4.32 -0.51
C GLU A 91 -2.80 -4.64 -1.97
N ARG A 92 -2.36 -5.86 -2.25
CA ARG A 92 -2.03 -6.30 -3.62
C ARG A 92 -3.25 -6.24 -4.54
N GLN A 93 -4.40 -6.73 -4.08
CA GLN A 93 -5.64 -6.70 -4.84
C GLN A 93 -6.12 -5.26 -5.07
N ALA A 94 -5.97 -4.38 -4.07
CA ALA A 94 -6.28 -2.96 -4.21
C ALA A 94 -5.38 -2.29 -5.25
N VAL A 95 -4.08 -2.56 -5.24
CA VAL A 95 -3.12 -2.03 -6.21
C VAL A 95 -3.41 -2.52 -7.63
N ASP A 96 -3.70 -3.81 -7.81
CA ASP A 96 -4.08 -4.36 -9.12
C ASP A 96 -5.37 -3.72 -9.65
N ALA A 97 -6.38 -3.50 -8.79
CA ALA A 97 -7.58 -2.77 -9.16
C ALA A 97 -7.27 -1.31 -9.56
N MET A 98 -6.39 -0.62 -8.84
CA MET A 98 -5.94 0.74 -9.21
C MET A 98 -5.21 0.78 -10.55
N GLN A 99 -4.35 -0.20 -10.84
CA GLN A 99 -3.64 -0.30 -12.11
C GLN A 99 -4.60 -0.53 -13.27
N ARG A 100 -5.57 -1.43 -13.12
CA ARG A 100 -6.61 -1.69 -14.12
C ARG A 100 -7.52 -0.48 -14.35
N ALA A 101 -7.71 0.35 -13.33
CA ALA A 101 -8.43 1.61 -13.41
C ALA A 101 -7.57 2.78 -13.93
N GLU A 102 -6.33 2.51 -14.38
CA GLU A 102 -5.39 3.51 -14.90
C GLU A 102 -5.13 4.67 -13.93
N VAL A 103 -5.17 4.38 -12.62
CA VAL A 103 -4.82 5.37 -11.60
C VAL A 103 -3.36 5.78 -11.78
N ARG A 104 -3.09 7.08 -11.66
CA ARG A 104 -1.75 7.63 -11.90
C ARG A 104 -0.72 6.98 -10.97
N PRO A 105 0.50 6.61 -11.45
CA PRO A 105 1.47 5.85 -10.66
C PRO A 105 1.88 6.45 -9.30
N HIS A 106 2.03 7.77 -9.19
CA HIS A 106 2.34 8.44 -7.91
C HIS A 106 1.22 8.30 -6.87
N ILE A 107 -0.03 8.16 -7.30
CA ILE A 107 -1.17 7.93 -6.39
C ILE A 107 -1.12 6.51 -5.84
N ILE A 108 -0.80 5.52 -6.69
CA ILE A 108 -0.59 4.13 -6.27
C ILE A 108 0.61 4.05 -5.32
N HIS A 109 1.71 4.75 -5.62
CA HIS A 109 2.87 4.84 -4.74
C HIS A 109 2.51 5.43 -3.38
N ALA A 110 1.78 6.55 -3.36
CA ALA A 110 1.34 7.20 -2.13
C ALA A 110 0.43 6.28 -1.30
N TYR A 111 -0.52 5.58 -1.93
CA TYR A 111 -1.39 4.61 -1.27
C TYR A 111 -0.59 3.52 -0.55
N ARG A 112 0.37 2.88 -1.23
CA ARG A 112 1.21 1.83 -0.63
C ARG A 112 2.10 2.38 0.48
N LYS A 113 2.73 3.53 0.23
CA LYS A 113 3.66 4.14 1.18
C LYS A 113 3.00 4.57 2.50
N THR A 114 1.73 4.96 2.42
CA THR A 114 0.94 5.42 3.58
C THR A 114 0.08 4.31 4.20
N GLY A 115 0.24 3.05 3.78
CA GLY A 115 -0.47 1.92 4.37
C GLY A 115 -1.96 1.88 4.05
N GLY A 116 -2.33 2.30 2.83
CA GLY A 116 -3.69 2.21 2.34
C GLY A 116 -4.53 3.49 2.44
N LEU A 117 -3.92 4.63 2.82
CA LEU A 117 -4.59 5.93 2.74
C LEU A 117 -4.84 6.28 1.27
N LEU A 118 -6.05 6.72 0.94
CA LEU A 118 -6.39 7.20 -0.40
C LEU A 118 -7.10 8.54 -0.27
N ILE A 119 -6.43 9.63 -0.65
CA ILE A 119 -7.01 10.98 -0.58
C ILE A 119 -7.69 11.32 -1.90
N SER A 120 -8.95 11.73 -1.80
CA SER A 120 -9.78 12.23 -2.90
C SER A 120 -10.40 13.58 -2.51
N ARG A 121 -11.00 14.28 -3.48
CA ARG A 121 -11.66 15.58 -3.23
C ARG A 121 -12.80 15.45 -2.21
N GLU A 122 -13.47 14.31 -2.20
CA GLU A 122 -14.63 14.03 -1.35
C GLU A 122 -14.22 13.82 0.11
N ASN A 123 -13.06 13.21 0.35
CA ASN A 123 -12.61 12.78 1.67
C ASN A 123 -11.48 13.63 2.28
N GLU A 124 -10.86 14.55 1.53
CA GLU A 124 -9.75 15.39 2.00
C GLU A 124 -10.08 16.14 3.30
N LYS A 125 -11.33 16.61 3.45
CA LYS A 125 -11.84 17.27 4.66
C LYS A 125 -11.87 16.37 5.91
N LEU A 126 -11.82 15.05 5.71
CA LEU A 126 -11.79 14.02 6.75
C LEU A 126 -10.36 13.55 7.07
N ALA A 127 -9.37 13.91 6.24
CA ALA A 127 -7.98 13.57 6.49
C ALA A 127 -7.40 14.41 7.63
N THR A 128 -6.56 13.80 8.46
CA THR A 128 -5.83 14.55 9.48
C THR A 128 -4.74 15.40 8.83
N THR A 129 -4.22 16.40 9.55
CA THR A 129 -3.08 17.18 9.06
C THR A 129 -1.85 16.30 8.81
N LYS A 130 -1.65 15.26 9.63
CA LYS A 130 -0.56 14.29 9.47
C LYS A 130 -0.79 13.41 8.24
N ASP A 131 -2.00 12.88 8.05
CA ASP A 131 -2.37 12.08 6.88
C ASP A 131 -2.06 12.82 5.58
N LEU A 132 -2.45 14.09 5.49
CA LEU A 132 -2.21 14.95 4.32
C LEU A 132 -0.71 15.22 4.12
N ALA A 133 0.04 15.45 5.20
CA ALA A 133 1.48 15.65 5.13
C ALA A 133 2.19 14.39 4.63
N ASP A 134 1.85 13.21 5.17
CA ASP A 134 2.43 11.92 4.78
C ASP A 134 2.07 11.56 3.34
N TRP A 135 0.82 11.80 2.93
CA TRP A 135 0.35 11.61 1.56
C TRP A 135 1.13 12.46 0.56
N ASN A 136 1.24 13.77 0.83
CA ASN A 136 1.98 14.68 -0.04
C ASN A 136 3.48 14.35 -0.07
N ALA A 137 4.08 14.03 1.08
CA ALA A 137 5.48 13.61 1.16
C ALA A 137 5.74 12.33 0.35
N ALA A 138 4.79 11.38 0.33
CA ALA A 138 4.90 10.18 -0.49
C ALA A 138 4.82 10.48 -1.99
N ILE A 139 3.97 11.42 -2.41
CA ILE A 139 3.91 11.89 -3.80
C ILE A 139 5.21 12.60 -4.19
N ASP A 140 5.72 13.51 -3.34
CA ASP A 140 6.97 14.22 -3.59
C ASP A 140 8.14 13.23 -3.70
N GLN A 141 8.18 12.23 -2.82
CA GLN A 141 9.16 11.14 -2.88
C GLN A 141 9.12 10.40 -4.22
N TYR A 142 7.93 10.10 -4.76
CA TYR A 142 7.80 9.45 -6.05
C TYR A 142 8.49 10.26 -7.16
N PHE A 143 8.20 11.56 -7.25
CA PHE A 143 8.78 12.42 -8.27
C PHE A 143 10.28 12.68 -8.04
N GLU A 144 10.75 12.59 -6.81
CA GLU A 144 12.18 12.64 -6.51
C GLU A 144 12.89 11.38 -7.01
N LEU A 145 12.32 10.20 -6.80
CA LEU A 145 12.85 8.93 -7.30
C LEU A 145 12.84 8.84 -8.83
N GLU A 146 11.84 9.41 -9.50
CA GLU A 146 11.84 9.51 -10.97
C GLU A 146 12.94 10.43 -11.50
N ARG A 147 13.22 11.53 -10.80
CA ARG A 147 14.26 12.50 -11.20
C ARG A 147 15.67 12.00 -10.87
N ASN A 148 15.81 11.39 -9.71
CA ASN A 148 17.06 10.90 -9.14
C ASN A 148 16.89 9.43 -8.77
N PRO A 149 16.87 8.52 -9.77
CA PRO A 149 16.74 7.10 -9.50
C PRO A 149 17.91 6.64 -8.63
N PRO A 150 17.65 5.85 -7.58
CA PRO A 150 18.73 5.31 -6.75
C PRO A 150 19.67 4.48 -7.63
N PRO A 151 20.96 4.40 -7.27
CA PRO A 151 21.88 3.52 -7.98
C PRO A 151 21.33 2.09 -7.96
N GLU A 152 21.44 1.41 -9.10
CA GLU A 152 20.95 0.05 -9.25
C GLU A 152 21.53 -0.85 -8.14
N HIS A 153 20.67 -1.63 -7.50
CA HIS A 153 21.12 -2.56 -6.48
C HIS A 153 21.98 -3.67 -7.14
N PRO A 154 23.10 -4.10 -6.54
CA PRO A 154 23.98 -5.09 -7.16
C PRO A 154 23.29 -6.42 -7.52
N ILE A 155 22.27 -6.81 -6.74
CA ILE A 155 21.46 -7.99 -7.04
C ILE A 155 20.58 -7.77 -8.28
N ASP A 156 20.01 -6.58 -8.46
CA ASP A 156 19.18 -6.26 -9.63
C ASP A 156 20.03 -6.27 -10.90
N ALA A 157 21.25 -5.71 -10.83
CA ALA A 157 22.22 -5.75 -11.92
C ALA A 157 22.59 -7.20 -12.28
N LEU A 158 22.81 -8.05 -11.28
CA LEU A 158 23.08 -9.48 -11.46
C LEU A 158 21.90 -10.21 -12.11
N LEU A 159 20.68 -10.00 -11.61
CA LEU A 159 19.46 -10.63 -12.12
C LEU A 159 19.19 -10.21 -13.57
N ARG A 160 19.29 -8.92 -13.88
CA ARG A 160 19.18 -8.40 -15.25
C ARG A 160 20.22 -9.04 -16.17
N SER A 161 21.45 -9.15 -15.69
CA SER A 161 22.50 -9.82 -16.45
C SER A 161 22.19 -11.31 -16.66
N PHE A 162 21.58 -11.98 -15.70
CA PHE A 162 21.19 -13.38 -15.80
C PHE A 162 20.06 -13.56 -16.82
N GLU A 163 19.04 -12.69 -16.79
CA GLU A 163 17.95 -12.67 -17.77
C GLU A 163 18.49 -12.54 -19.20
N MET A 164 19.45 -11.63 -19.44
CA MET A 164 20.10 -11.50 -20.74
C MET A 164 20.81 -12.78 -21.19
N GLU A 165 21.48 -13.49 -20.28
CA GLU A 165 22.15 -14.76 -20.61
C GLU A 165 21.14 -15.88 -20.89
N LEU A 166 19.99 -15.89 -20.21
CA LEU A 166 18.90 -16.81 -20.50
C LEU A 166 18.31 -16.55 -21.89
N ASP A 167 18.08 -15.29 -22.26
CA ASP A 167 17.61 -14.92 -23.61
C ASP A 167 18.60 -15.36 -24.69
N HIS A 168 19.89 -15.16 -24.48
CA HIS A 168 20.92 -15.67 -25.38
C HIS A 168 20.88 -17.19 -25.52
N CYS A 169 20.70 -17.93 -24.40
CA CYS A 169 20.56 -19.37 -24.43
C CYS A 169 19.33 -19.80 -25.25
N ILE A 170 18.18 -19.15 -25.05
CA ILE A 170 16.94 -19.44 -25.78
C ILE A 170 17.15 -19.23 -27.28
N ILE A 171 17.75 -18.11 -27.69
CA ILE A 171 18.07 -17.82 -29.10
C ILE A 171 19.02 -18.89 -29.67
N CYS A 172 20.06 -19.27 -28.91
CA CYS A 172 21.00 -20.31 -29.34
C CYS A 172 20.31 -21.66 -29.54
N PHE A 173 19.43 -22.06 -28.61
CA PHE A 173 18.66 -23.30 -28.74
C PHE A 173 17.75 -23.27 -29.97
N GLY A 174 17.03 -22.16 -30.20
CA GLY A 174 16.21 -21.98 -31.40
C GLY A 174 17.02 -22.17 -32.68
N TYR A 175 18.18 -21.52 -32.78
CA TYR A 175 19.07 -21.64 -33.94
C TYR A 175 19.56 -23.08 -34.16
N VAL A 176 19.95 -23.78 -33.09
CA VAL A 176 20.41 -25.18 -33.17
C VAL A 176 19.28 -26.11 -33.58
N LEU A 177 18.06 -25.89 -33.10
CA LEU A 177 16.90 -26.70 -33.48
C LEU A 177 16.51 -26.49 -34.95
N GLU A 178 16.61 -25.27 -35.47
CA GLU A 178 16.24 -24.94 -36.85
C GLU A 178 17.31 -25.36 -37.87
N HIS A 179 18.59 -25.12 -37.56
CA HIS A 179 19.68 -25.29 -38.52
C HIS A 179 20.64 -26.45 -38.19
N GLY A 180 20.39 -27.16 -37.09
CA GLY A 180 21.28 -28.20 -36.58
C GLY A 180 22.56 -27.65 -35.96
N LEU A 181 23.31 -28.53 -35.30
CA LEU A 181 24.60 -28.19 -34.69
C LEU A 181 25.68 -28.02 -35.76
N LYS A 182 26.16 -26.78 -35.94
CA LYS A 182 27.37 -26.53 -36.73
C LYS A 182 28.60 -27.10 -36.02
N ARG A 183 29.24 -28.10 -36.62
CA ARG A 183 30.46 -28.77 -36.08
C ARG A 183 31.63 -27.81 -35.79
N ASN A 184 31.65 -26.65 -36.42
CA ASN A 184 32.72 -25.64 -36.27
C ASN A 184 32.27 -24.41 -35.46
N ALA A 185 31.15 -24.51 -34.71
CA ALA A 185 30.67 -23.40 -33.89
C ALA A 185 31.72 -23.01 -32.84
N LYS A 186 32.08 -21.72 -32.79
CA LYS A 186 33.00 -21.18 -31.79
C LYS A 186 32.21 -20.81 -30.54
N ARG A 187 32.72 -21.20 -29.38
CA ARG A 187 32.16 -20.74 -28.10
C ARG A 187 32.36 -19.23 -27.98
N ILE A 188 31.26 -18.50 -27.85
CA ILE A 188 31.26 -17.08 -27.52
C ILE A 188 31.23 -16.96 -25.99
N ARG A 189 32.00 -16.03 -25.43
CA ARG A 189 32.00 -15.78 -23.99
C ARG A 189 30.79 -14.92 -23.63
N SER A 190 30.29 -15.07 -22.39
CA SER A 190 29.33 -14.13 -21.83
C SER A 190 29.88 -12.71 -21.94
N SER A 191 29.04 -11.78 -22.39
CA SER A 191 29.34 -10.34 -22.41
C SER A 191 29.20 -9.71 -21.04
N SER A 192 28.69 -10.44 -20.05
CA SER A 192 28.54 -9.98 -18.67
C SER A 192 29.81 -10.17 -17.86
N ALA A 193 30.19 -9.13 -17.13
CA ALA A 193 31.25 -9.20 -16.13
C ALA A 193 30.93 -10.16 -14.96
N HIS A 194 29.65 -10.48 -14.73
CA HIS A 194 29.20 -11.38 -13.65
C HIS A 194 29.36 -12.87 -14.00
N PHE A 195 29.26 -13.22 -15.28
CA PHE A 195 29.32 -14.60 -15.76
C PHE A 195 30.59 -14.89 -16.59
N SER A 196 31.42 -13.88 -16.81
CA SER A 196 32.78 -14.06 -17.32
C SER A 196 33.70 -14.57 -16.21
N TRP A 197 34.15 -15.82 -16.30
CA TRP A 197 35.23 -16.30 -15.43
C TRP A 197 36.50 -15.51 -15.72
N THR A 198 36.91 -14.63 -14.80
CA THR A 198 38.30 -14.18 -14.71
C THR A 198 39.12 -15.37 -14.25
N THR A 199 39.91 -15.92 -15.16
CA THR A 199 40.94 -16.90 -14.82
C THR A 199 41.99 -16.20 -13.95
N THR A 200 41.77 -16.13 -12.64
CA THR A 200 42.84 -15.83 -11.70
C THR A 200 43.67 -17.11 -11.62
N ARG A 201 44.80 -17.11 -12.34
CA ARG A 201 45.91 -18.04 -12.07
C ARG A 201 46.66 -17.56 -10.83
#